data_AF-A0AAE0M1G4-F1
#
_entry.id   AF-A0AAE0M1G4-F1
#
_cell.length_a   1.000
_cell.length_b   1.000
_cell.length_c   1.000
_cell.angle_alpha   90.00
_cell.angle_beta   90.00
_cell.angle_gamma   90.00
#
_symmetry.space_group_name_H-M   'P 1'
#
loop_
_entity.id
_entity.type
_entity.pdbx_description
1 polymer ?
#
loop_
_entity_poly.entity_id
_entity_poly.type
_entity_poly.pdbx_seq_one_letter_code
_entity_poly.pdbx_strand_id
1 'polypeptide(L)'
;MPRAALPPEAEAKLREYPFTRLQTQDSPPRDDATRCQSIRSKLRSDMAPSDSDFEFLKEHPEQAIWFREHIESRFRLKLEHLARLRGDQGAVCPDV
;
A
#
# COMPACT_ATOMS: atom_id res chain seq x y z
N MET A 1 -15.87 25.85 -2.94
CA MET A 1 -16.72 25.30 -4.03
C MET A 1 -18.04 24.86 -3.43
N PRO A 2 -19.20 25.36 -3.86
CA PRO A 2 -20.48 24.87 -3.36
C PRO A 2 -20.67 23.41 -3.82
N ARG A 3 -21.00 22.54 -2.87
CA ARG A 3 -21.28 21.12 -3.11
C ARG A 3 -22.53 21.04 -3.98
N ALA A 4 -22.38 20.63 -5.24
CA ALA A 4 -23.51 20.47 -6.15
C ALA A 4 -24.51 19.47 -5.54
N ALA A 5 -25.78 19.87 -5.49
CA ALA A 5 -26.85 18.99 -5.04
C ALA A 5 -26.96 17.80 -6.00
N LEU A 6 -27.02 16.59 -5.44
CA LEU A 6 -27.21 15.39 -6.24
C LEU A 6 -28.65 15.38 -6.79
N PRO A 7 -28.89 14.86 -8.00
CA PRO A 7 -30.22 14.63 -8.50
C PRO A 7 -31.04 13.76 -7.53
N PRO A 8 -32.36 14.00 -7.35
CA PRO A 8 -33.19 13.28 -6.37
C PRO A 8 -33.13 11.75 -6.50
N GLU A 9 -33.05 11.25 -7.74
CA GLU A 9 -32.94 9.82 -8.02
C GLU A 9 -31.61 9.22 -7.54
N ALA A 10 -30.52 9.98 -7.63
CA ALA A 10 -29.22 9.55 -7.13
C ALA A 10 -29.21 9.55 -5.60
N GLU A 11 -29.85 10.53 -4.97
CA GLU A 11 -29.98 10.58 -3.51
C GLU A 11 -30.82 9.42 -2.98
N ALA A 12 -31.94 9.08 -3.63
CA ALA A 12 -32.77 7.94 -3.29
C ALA A 12 -31.97 6.62 -3.40
N LYS A 13 -31.24 6.42 -4.49
CA LYS A 13 -30.39 5.23 -4.69
C LYS A 13 -29.26 5.12 -3.68
N LEU A 14 -28.65 6.23 -3.26
CA LEU A 14 -27.62 6.23 -2.23
C LEU A 14 -28.17 5.90 -0.83
N ARG A 15 -29.43 6.25 -0.56
CA ARG A 15 -30.13 5.84 0.68
C ARG A 15 -30.53 4.37 0.65
N GLU A 16 -30.96 3.88 -0.51
CA GLU A 16 -31.35 2.48 -0.73
C GLU A 16 -30.13 1.54 -0.73
N TYR A 17 -29.04 1.98 -1.34
CA TYR A 17 -27.78 1.23 -1.47
C TYR A 17 -26.60 2.08 -0.98
N PRO A 18 -26.43 2.21 0.35
CA PRO A 18 -25.32 2.95 0.89
C PRO A 18 -23.99 2.25 0.51
N PHE A 19 -23.01 3.03 0.07
CA PHE A 19 -21.64 2.53 -0.08
C PHE A 19 -21.07 2.28 1.31
N THR A 20 -21.26 1.07 1.82
CA THR A 20 -20.53 0.62 3.01
C THR A 20 -19.07 0.52 2.61
N ARG A 21 -18.27 1.55 2.93
CA ARG A 21 -16.82 1.35 3.02
C ARG A 21 -16.64 0.33 4.14
N LEU A 22 -16.42 -0.92 3.75
CA LEU A 22 -15.69 -1.86 4.60
C LEU A 22 -14.40 -1.12 4.95
N GLN A 23 -14.33 -0.59 6.17
CA GLN A 23 -13.04 -0.34 6.77
C GLN A 23 -12.30 -1.66 6.58
N THR A 24 -11.10 -1.60 6.00
CA THR A 24 -10.18 -2.73 5.92
C THR A 24 -9.80 -3.12 7.34
N GLN A 25 -10.76 -3.65 8.07
CA GLN A 25 -10.63 -4.26 9.36
C GLN A 25 -10.52 -5.73 9.00
N ASP A 26 -9.30 -6.24 9.15
CA ASP A 26 -9.00 -7.66 9.13
C ASP A 26 -9.30 -8.37 7.81
N SER A 27 -8.61 -7.96 6.74
CA SER A 27 -8.25 -8.99 5.76
C SER A 27 -7.44 -10.07 6.52
N PRO A 28 -7.80 -11.35 6.42
CA PRO A 28 -7.07 -12.43 7.11
C PRO A 28 -5.57 -12.31 6.81
N PRO A 29 -4.69 -12.80 7.71
CA PRO A 29 -3.24 -12.71 7.50
C PRO A 29 -2.94 -13.24 6.10
N ARG A 30 -2.55 -12.33 5.19
CA ARG A 30 -2.16 -12.73 3.85
C ARG A 30 -0.93 -13.58 4.04
N ASP A 31 -0.93 -14.78 3.48
CA ASP A 31 0.29 -15.57 3.42
C ASP A 31 1.42 -14.74 2.77
N ASP A 32 2.66 -15.09 3.10
CA ASP A 32 3.84 -14.36 2.66
C ASP A 32 3.89 -14.20 1.13
N ALA A 33 3.41 -15.22 0.40
CA ALA A 33 3.34 -15.23 -1.06
C ALA A 33 2.34 -14.20 -1.60
N THR A 34 1.15 -14.11 -1.01
CA THR A 34 0.09 -13.14 -1.34
C THR A 34 0.53 -11.74 -0.97
N ARG A 35 1.27 -11.58 0.13
CA ARG A 35 1.84 -10.29 0.52
C ARG A 35 2.91 -9.84 -0.47
N CYS A 36 3.84 -10.73 -0.86
CA CYS A 36 4.78 -10.46 -1.95
C CYS A 36 4.05 -10.09 -3.25
N GLN A 37 3.03 -10.85 -3.65
CA GLN A 37 2.27 -10.55 -4.86
C GLN A 37 1.58 -9.19 -4.81
N SER A 38 1.08 -8.79 -3.63
CA SER A 38 0.52 -7.47 -3.36
C SER A 38 1.56 -6.36 -3.58
N ILE A 39 2.76 -6.50 -3.01
CA ILE A 39 3.86 -5.54 -3.18
C ILE A 39 4.24 -5.41 -4.66
N ARG A 40 4.34 -6.54 -5.39
CA ARG A 40 4.60 -6.52 -6.84
C ARG A 40 3.51 -5.79 -7.62
N SER A 41 2.24 -6.03 -7.28
CA SER A 41 1.10 -5.39 -7.92
C SER A 41 1.09 -3.88 -7.70
N LYS A 42 1.40 -3.43 -6.47
CA LYS A 42 1.55 -2.01 -6.14
C LYS A 42 2.65 -1.36 -6.98
N LEU A 43 3.83 -1.97 -7.04
CA LEU A 43 4.95 -1.45 -7.82
C LEU A 43 4.63 -1.33 -9.32
N ARG A 44 3.90 -2.31 -9.88
CA ARG A 44 3.45 -2.29 -11.28
C ARG A 44 2.37 -1.24 -11.57
N SER A 45 1.50 -0.96 -10.61
CA SER A 45 0.41 0.01 -10.73
C SER A 45 0.82 1.44 -10.33
N ASP A 46 2.12 1.69 -10.28
CA ASP A 46 2.75 2.89 -9.75
C ASP A 46 2.41 3.30 -8.31
N MET A 47 1.75 2.44 -7.54
CA MET A 47 1.46 2.64 -6.13
C MET A 47 2.68 2.36 -5.25
N ALA A 48 2.81 3.12 -4.16
CA ALA A 48 3.82 2.85 -3.15
C ALA A 48 3.39 1.67 -2.24
N PRO A 49 4.29 0.71 -1.93
CA PRO A 49 4.07 -0.25 -0.85
C PRO A 49 3.86 0.49 0.50
N SER A 50 3.13 -0.11 1.44
CA SER A 50 2.89 0.49 2.77
C SER A 50 4.06 0.25 3.71
N ASP A 51 4.16 0.96 4.84
CA ASP A 51 5.20 0.70 5.86
C ASP A 51 5.20 -0.76 6.33
N SER A 52 4.01 -1.32 6.52
CA SER A 52 3.83 -2.74 6.83
C SER A 52 4.40 -3.67 5.77
N ASP A 53 4.47 -3.28 4.50
CA ASP A 53 5.10 -4.08 3.46
C ASP A 53 6.63 -4.06 3.60
N PHE A 54 7.21 -2.93 4.02
CA PHE A 54 8.66 -2.81 4.25
C PHE A 54 9.09 -3.55 5.51
N GLU A 55 8.33 -3.45 6.61
CA GLU A 55 8.59 -4.23 7.82
C GLU A 55 8.48 -5.73 7.54
N PHE A 56 7.51 -6.16 6.75
CA PHE A 56 7.42 -7.57 6.32
C PHE A 56 8.68 -8.05 5.58
N LEU A 57 9.19 -7.27 4.62
CA LEU A 57 10.42 -7.62 3.91
C LEU A 57 11.66 -7.61 4.82
N LYS A 58 11.61 -6.90 5.94
CA LYS A 58 12.68 -6.85 6.94
C LYS A 58 12.61 -8.02 7.92
N GLU A 59 11.41 -8.41 8.33
CA GLU A 59 11.14 -9.56 9.20
C GLU A 59 11.38 -10.90 8.47
N HIS A 60 11.21 -10.91 7.15
CA HIS A 60 11.29 -12.10 6.29
C HIS A 60 12.38 -11.95 5.21
N PRO A 61 13.67 -12.12 5.56
CA PRO A 61 14.79 -11.90 4.65
C PRO A 61 14.81 -12.86 3.45
N GLU A 62 14.31 -14.08 3.61
CA GLU A 62 14.22 -15.07 2.52
C GLU A 62 13.27 -14.61 1.40
N GLN A 63 12.21 -13.90 1.76
CA GLN A 63 11.20 -13.34 0.89
C GLN A 63 11.78 -12.10 0.25
N ALA A 64 12.54 -11.26 0.98
CA ALA A 64 13.25 -10.13 0.40
C ALA A 64 14.30 -10.56 -0.65
N ILE A 65 15.04 -11.63 -0.41
CA ILE A 65 15.99 -12.20 -1.38
C ILE A 65 15.25 -12.68 -2.62
N TRP A 66 14.21 -13.51 -2.43
CA TRP A 66 13.40 -14.00 -3.54
C TRP A 66 12.79 -12.85 -4.33
N PHE A 67 12.24 -11.85 -3.63
CA PHE A 67 11.63 -10.66 -4.22
C PHE A 67 12.64 -9.86 -5.02
N ARG A 68 13.87 -9.71 -4.51
CA ARG A 68 14.97 -9.08 -5.24
C ARG A 68 15.23 -9.86 -6.52
N GLU A 69 15.36 -11.17 -6.49
CA GLU A 69 15.67 -12.00 -7.65
C GLU A 69 14.55 -12.04 -8.71
N HIS A 70 13.28 -12.00 -8.30
CA HIS A 70 12.13 -12.29 -9.17
C HIS A 70 11.33 -11.05 -9.61
N ILE A 71 11.78 -9.84 -9.25
CA ILE A 71 11.15 -8.59 -9.69
C ILE A 71 11.91 -7.94 -10.86
N GLU A 72 11.17 -7.29 -11.77
CA GLU A 72 11.76 -6.59 -12.90
C GLU A 72 12.70 -5.47 -12.44
N SER A 73 13.84 -5.30 -13.12
CA SER A 73 14.90 -4.33 -12.73
C SER A 73 14.40 -2.90 -12.53
N ARG A 74 13.41 -2.46 -13.32
CA ARG A 74 12.79 -1.12 -13.20
C ARG A 74 12.11 -0.90 -11.84
N PHE A 75 11.58 -1.97 -11.24
CA PHE A 75 10.91 -1.89 -9.93
C PHE A 75 11.89 -2.07 -8.78
N ARG A 76 13.07 -2.70 -9.00
CA ARG A 76 14.15 -2.74 -8.00
C ARG A 76 14.60 -1.34 -7.62
N LEU A 77 14.92 -0.50 -8.61
CA LEU A 77 15.33 0.88 -8.39
C LEU A 77 14.27 1.70 -7.65
N LYS A 78 12.99 1.49 -8.00
CA LYS A 78 11.85 2.13 -7.32
C LYS A 78 11.75 1.69 -5.87
N LEU A 79 11.90 0.40 -5.59
CA LEU A 79 11.86 -0.15 -4.24
C LEU A 79 13.02 0.39 -3.39
N GLU A 80 14.25 0.39 -3.92
CA GLU A 80 15.42 0.93 -3.23
C GLU A 80 15.26 2.42 -2.91
N HIS A 81 14.75 3.20 -3.87
CA HIS A 81 14.47 4.62 -3.65
C HIS A 81 13.43 4.83 -2.54
N LEU A 82 12.34 4.05 -2.56
CA LEU A 82 11.31 4.12 -1.52
C LEU A 82 11.82 3.65 -0.15
N ALA A 83 12.69 2.65 -0.11
CA ALA A 83 13.32 2.17 1.12
C ALA A 83 14.25 3.24 1.74
N ARG A 84 15.05 3.92 0.90
CA ARG A 84 15.92 5.03 1.34
C ARG A 84 15.11 6.19 1.90
N LEU A 85 14.03 6.60 1.21
CA LEU A 85 13.12 7.64 1.68
C LEU A 85 12.49 7.35 3.05
N ARG A 86 12.27 6.08 3.38
CA ARG A 86 11.76 5.69 4.71
C ARG A 86 12.84 5.59 5.76
N GLY A 87 14.03 5.09 5.40
CA GLY A 87 15.18 5.06 6.31
C GLY A 87 15.62 6.46 6.76
N ASP A 88 15.49 7.45 5.88
CA ASP A 88 15.85 8.84 6.17
C ASP A 88 14.81 9.55 7.06
N GLN A 89 13.54 9.15 6.99
CA GLN A 89 12.48 9.66 7.89
C GLN A 89 12.56 9.14 9.32
N GLY A 90 13.43 8.16 9.60
CA GLY A 90 13.79 7.74 10.96
C GLY A 90 14.87 8.62 11.62
N ALA A 91 15.49 9.53 10.86
CA ALA A 91 16.48 10.48 11.35
C ALA A 91 15.84 11.85 11.63
N VAL A 92 14.68 11.87 12.32
CA VAL A 92 14.21 13.10 12.97
C VAL A 92 15.10 13.31 14.19
N CYS A 93 15.88 14.39 14.15
CA CYS A 93 16.77 14.84 15.22
C CYS A 93 16.04 14.92 16.57
N PRO A 94 16.68 14.52 17.69
CA PRO A 94 16.20 14.87 19.02
C PRO A 94 16.52 16.35 19.32
N ASP A 95 15.60 16.96 20.08
CA ASP A 95 15.71 18.23 20.81
C ASP A 95 15.96 19.56 20.04
N VAL A 96 14.91 20.40 20.04
CA VAL A 96 15.03 21.83 20.41
C VAL A 96 13.90 22.16 21.39
#